data_AF-A0A0K8TRG7-F1
#
_entry.id   AF-A0A0K8TRG7-F1
#
_cell.length_a   1.000
_cell.length_b   1.000
_cell.length_c   1.000
_cell.angle_alpha   90.00
_cell.angle_beta   90.00
_cell.angle_gamma   90.00
#
_symmetry.space_group_name_H-M   'P 1'
#
loop_
_entity.id
_entity.type
_entity.pdbx_description
1 polymer ?
#
loop_
_entity_poly.entity_id
_entity_poly.type
_entity_poly.pdbx_seq_one_letter_code
_entity_poly.pdbx_strand_id
1 'polypeptide(L)'
;MSEYWLISAPGDKTCQQTWESMNNVTSKQNNLCVNYKFHIPDLKVGTLDQLVGLSDDLGKLDGYVEQITRKVANYLGEVLEDSRDKLHENLLANNTDLPLYLTRFQWDMAKYPIKQSLRNIADIISKQVAQIDADLKTKSTAYNNLKGNLQNLEKKQTGSLLTRNLADLVKKEHFILDSEYLTTLLVIVPKNLHNDWVNGYEKITEMIVPRSSTLIFQDHDYLLFNVTLFKKVVEEFKLRAREKKFIVRDFVYNEEELAAGKNEITKLVTDKKKQFGPLVRWLKVNFSECFCAWIHVKALRVFVESVLRYGLPVNFQAILIHPNKKSMKKLRDVLNQLYGHLDGSASGGSGGGNQPDVDIPGLGFGQSEYYPYVYYKLNIDMVEAKLN
;
A
#
# COMPACT_ATOMS: atom_id res chain seq x y z
N MET A 1 4.70 7.03 19.10
CA MET A 1 4.65 8.35 18.44
C MET A 1 5.72 8.33 17.38
N SER A 2 5.37 8.72 16.16
CA SER A 2 6.23 8.50 14.99
C SER A 2 6.69 9.81 14.37
N GLU A 3 6.56 10.93 15.09
CA GLU A 3 6.97 12.25 14.64
C GLU A 3 8.35 12.61 15.19
N TYR A 4 9.25 12.96 14.29
CA TYR A 4 10.60 13.43 14.58
C TYR A 4 10.82 14.77 13.87
N TRP A 5 11.65 15.62 14.47
CA TRP A 5 12.07 16.89 13.89
C TRP A 5 13.56 16.82 13.61
N LEU A 6 13.94 17.02 12.35
CA LEU A 6 15.33 17.15 11.96
C LEU A 6 15.68 18.63 11.87
N ILE A 7 16.54 19.08 12.77
CA ILE A 7 16.94 20.48 12.92
C ILE A 7 18.43 20.61 12.65
N SER A 8 18.85 21.74 12.11
CA SER A 8 20.27 22.12 12.06
C SER A 8 20.46 23.55 12.54
N ALA A 9 21.50 23.76 13.33
CA ALA A 9 21.92 25.06 13.86
C ALA A 9 23.41 25.29 13.59
N PRO A 10 23.87 26.54 13.44
CA PRO A 10 25.28 26.84 13.20
C PRO A 10 26.15 26.40 14.38
N GLY A 11 27.39 26.03 14.07
CA GLY A 11 28.40 25.68 15.07
C GLY A 11 29.04 26.92 15.68
N ASP A 12 28.34 27.65 16.57
CA ASP A 12 28.77 28.96 17.14
C ASP A 12 30.29 29.09 17.34
N LYS A 13 30.86 28.22 18.19
CA LYS A 13 32.31 28.02 18.32
C LYS A 13 32.73 26.64 17.85
N THR A 14 31.94 25.61 18.18
CA THR A 14 32.09 24.24 17.70
C THR A 14 30.72 23.57 17.60
N CYS A 15 30.55 22.61 16.70
CA CYS A 15 29.32 21.81 16.61
C CYS A 15 28.98 21.10 17.93
N GLN A 16 30.01 20.71 18.70
CA GLN A 16 29.84 20.09 20.01
C GLN A 16 29.19 21.03 21.03
N GLN A 17 29.56 22.31 21.05
CA GLN A 17 28.95 23.30 21.94
C GLN A 17 27.50 23.56 21.55
N THR A 18 27.20 23.65 20.25
CA THR A 18 25.81 23.77 19.76
C THR A 18 24.97 22.58 20.20
N TRP A 19 25.50 21.36 20.09
CA TRP A 19 24.86 20.14 20.61
C TRP A 19 24.60 20.22 22.12
N GLU A 20 25.61 20.56 22.91
CA GLU A 20 25.50 20.62 24.36
C GLU A 20 24.50 21.68 24.81
N SER A 21 24.53 22.86 24.19
CA SER A 21 23.60 23.95 24.46
C SER A 21 22.16 23.53 24.17
N MET A 22 21.87 23.04 22.97
CA MET A 22 20.53 22.58 22.60
C MET A 22 20.07 21.46 23.53
N ASN A 23 20.92 20.43 23.74
CA ASN A 23 20.55 19.27 24.53
C ASN A 23 20.35 19.59 26.02
N ASN A 24 21.12 20.53 26.56
CA ASN A 24 20.95 20.99 27.93
C ASN A 24 19.60 21.68 28.12
N VAL A 25 19.24 22.60 27.24
CA VAL A 25 18.01 23.40 27.40
C VAL A 25 16.75 22.60 27.03
N THR A 26 16.76 21.83 25.94
CA THR A 26 15.55 21.14 25.46
C THR A 26 15.30 19.81 26.18
N SER A 27 16.34 19.04 26.47
CA SER A 27 16.23 17.71 27.09
C SER A 27 16.51 17.72 28.58
N LYS A 28 17.71 18.13 29.02
CA LYS A 28 18.13 17.98 30.43
C LYS A 28 17.36 18.89 31.40
N GLN A 29 17.22 20.17 31.08
CA GLN A 29 16.61 21.16 31.97
C GLN A 29 15.08 21.12 31.93
N ASN A 30 14.50 20.97 30.73
CA ASN A 30 13.05 21.12 30.54
C ASN A 30 12.32 19.80 30.20
N ASN A 31 13.04 18.70 29.93
CA ASN A 31 12.47 17.40 29.55
C ASN A 31 11.39 17.49 28.45
N LEU A 32 11.65 18.28 27.41
CA LEU A 32 10.70 18.55 26.33
C LEU A 32 10.81 17.54 25.19
N CYS A 33 11.99 16.95 25.02
CA CYS A 33 12.30 16.01 23.95
C CYS A 33 13.51 15.13 24.28
N VAL A 34 13.73 14.13 23.43
CA VAL A 34 14.98 13.37 23.35
C VAL A 34 15.72 13.78 22.08
N ASN A 35 17.01 14.08 22.21
CA ASN A 35 17.85 14.50 21.09
C ASN A 35 18.83 13.39 20.70
N TYR A 36 19.09 13.27 19.40
CA TYR A 36 20.09 12.38 18.83
C TYR A 36 20.96 13.18 17.86
N LYS A 37 22.27 12.97 17.90
CA LYS A 37 23.16 13.55 16.90
C LYS A 37 22.86 12.91 15.55
N PHE A 38 22.62 13.74 14.53
CA PHE A 38 22.39 13.26 13.18
C PHE A 38 23.65 13.52 12.36
N HIS A 39 24.46 12.48 12.16
CA HIS A 39 25.76 12.64 11.52
C HIS A 39 25.64 12.74 10.00
N ILE A 40 25.93 13.92 9.47
CA ILE A 40 26.04 14.19 8.04
C ILE A 40 27.54 14.37 7.74
N PRO A 41 28.11 13.60 6.80
CA PRO A 41 29.52 13.73 6.45
C PRO A 41 29.79 15.00 5.65
N ASP A 42 31.06 15.33 5.46
CA ASP A 42 31.48 16.42 4.58
C ASP A 42 31.18 16.05 3.13
N LEU A 43 30.10 16.61 2.60
CA LEU A 43 29.70 16.44 1.21
C LEU A 43 30.30 17.55 0.34
N LYS A 44 30.54 17.24 -0.93
CA LYS A 44 31.12 18.18 -1.89
C LYS A 44 30.18 19.37 -2.15
N VAL A 45 30.54 20.53 -1.62
CA VAL A 45 29.81 21.78 -1.86
C VAL A 45 30.04 22.25 -3.30
N GLY A 46 28.95 22.62 -3.99
CA GLY A 46 28.96 23.21 -5.33
C GLY A 46 29.02 24.74 -5.29
N THR A 47 28.62 25.41 -6.38
CA THR A 47 28.43 26.87 -6.37
C THR A 47 27.11 27.23 -5.66
N LEU A 48 26.99 28.48 -5.19
CA LEU A 48 25.75 28.96 -4.55
C LEU A 48 24.53 28.79 -5.47
N ASP A 49 24.66 29.16 -6.75
CA ASP A 49 23.63 29.00 -7.77
C ASP A 49 23.16 27.54 -7.92
N GLN A 50 24.10 26.59 -7.93
CA GLN A 50 23.80 25.16 -7.96
C GLN A 50 23.05 24.69 -6.71
N LEU A 51 23.40 25.23 -5.53
CA LEU A 51 22.75 24.88 -4.26
C LEU A 51 21.31 25.42 -4.20
N VAL A 52 21.06 26.63 -4.69
CA VAL A 52 19.71 27.21 -4.75
C VAL A 52 18.80 26.34 -5.62
N GLY A 53 19.22 26.03 -6.86
CA GLY A 53 18.44 25.15 -7.73
C GLY A 53 18.27 23.74 -7.15
N LEU A 54 19.29 23.20 -6.50
CA LEU A 54 19.23 21.88 -5.87
C LEU A 54 18.28 21.85 -4.66
N SER A 55 18.13 22.95 -3.92
CA SER A 55 17.20 23.02 -2.77
C SER A 55 15.77 22.71 -3.19
N ASP A 56 15.31 23.32 -4.29
CA ASP A 56 13.97 23.10 -4.84
C ASP A 56 13.80 21.67 -5.38
N ASP A 57 14.82 21.17 -6.11
CA ASP A 57 14.83 19.81 -6.65
C ASP A 57 14.78 18.76 -5.52
N LEU A 58 15.54 18.95 -4.45
CA LEU A 58 15.54 18.08 -3.28
C LEU A 58 14.20 18.14 -2.53
N GLY A 59 13.52 19.29 -2.52
CA GLY A 59 12.16 19.41 -1.97
C GLY A 59 11.15 18.54 -2.71
N LYS A 60 11.20 18.54 -4.04
CA LYS A 60 10.36 17.67 -4.89
C LYS A 60 10.73 16.20 -4.72
N LEU A 61 12.04 15.90 -4.71
CA LEU A 61 12.55 14.55 -4.53
C LEU A 61 12.12 13.97 -3.18
N ASP A 62 12.23 14.73 -2.10
CA ASP A 62 11.81 14.33 -0.76
C ASP A 62 10.33 13.92 -0.71
N GLY A 63 9.44 14.75 -1.25
CA GLY A 63 8.01 14.43 -1.33
C GLY A 63 7.73 13.19 -2.20
N TYR A 64 8.44 13.05 -3.33
CA TYR A 64 8.33 11.89 -4.20
C TYR A 64 8.79 10.59 -3.50
N VAL A 65 9.97 10.59 -2.86
CA VAL A 65 10.49 9.40 -2.17
C VAL A 65 9.60 9.03 -0.99
N GLU A 66 9.10 10.01 -0.23
CA GLU A 66 8.12 9.76 0.84
C GLU A 66 6.87 9.06 0.30
N GLN A 67 6.29 9.60 -0.79
CA GLN A 67 5.09 9.06 -1.41
C GLN A 67 5.29 7.60 -1.85
N ILE A 68 6.41 7.30 -2.51
CA ILE A 68 6.70 5.93 -2.95
C ILE A 68 6.94 5.00 -1.76
N THR A 69 7.65 5.45 -0.73
CA THR A 69 7.88 4.66 0.50
C THR A 69 6.55 4.26 1.15
N ARG A 70 5.61 5.21 1.30
CA ARG A 70 4.26 4.98 1.83
C ARG A 70 3.45 4.05 0.92
N LYS A 71 3.54 4.23 -0.40
CA LYS A 71 2.87 3.38 -1.39
C LYS A 71 3.31 1.91 -1.28
N VAL A 72 4.62 1.66 -1.11
CA VAL A 72 5.16 0.31 -0.90
C VAL A 72 4.65 -0.28 0.42
N ALA A 73 4.68 0.50 1.51
CA ALA A 73 4.21 0.05 2.83
C ALA A 73 2.71 -0.30 2.83
N ASN A 74 1.87 0.56 2.24
CA ASN A 74 0.44 0.33 2.11
C ASN A 74 0.14 -0.92 1.27
N TYR A 75 0.83 -1.10 0.15
CA TYR A 75 0.63 -2.27 -0.69
C TYR A 75 1.09 -3.57 -0.02
N LEU A 76 2.17 -3.53 0.77
CA LEU A 76 2.54 -4.67 1.63
C LEU A 76 1.42 -5.03 2.61
N GLY A 77 0.78 -4.03 3.21
CA GLY A 77 -0.40 -4.22 4.06
C GLY A 77 -1.60 -4.84 3.35
N GLU A 78 -1.82 -4.53 2.07
CA GLU A 78 -2.87 -5.13 1.23
C GLU A 78 -2.55 -6.59 0.87
N VAL A 79 -1.29 -6.88 0.54
CA VAL A 79 -0.85 -8.23 0.15
C VAL A 79 -0.91 -9.20 1.34
N LEU A 80 -0.62 -8.73 2.56
CA LEU A 80 -0.64 -9.57 3.76
C LEU A 80 -2.04 -10.08 4.15
N GLU A 81 -3.13 -9.51 3.59
CA GLU A 81 -4.52 -9.94 3.80
C GLU A 81 -4.80 -10.26 5.29
N ASP A 82 -4.95 -11.54 5.63
CA ASP A 82 -5.26 -12.04 6.98
C ASP A 82 -4.14 -11.86 8.01
N SER A 83 -2.93 -11.50 7.58
CA SER A 83 -1.75 -11.26 8.42
C SER A 83 -1.34 -9.79 8.46
N ARG A 84 -2.30 -8.88 8.27
CA ARG A 84 -2.05 -7.42 8.29
C ARG A 84 -1.57 -6.92 9.66
N ASP A 85 -1.91 -7.61 10.75
CA ASP A 85 -1.42 -7.36 12.11
C ASP A 85 0.12 -7.38 12.17
N LYS A 86 0.76 -8.21 11.34
CA LYS A 86 2.22 -8.32 11.25
C LYS A 86 2.87 -7.23 10.40
N LEU A 87 2.12 -6.30 9.82
CA LEU A 87 2.66 -5.30 8.89
C LEU A 87 3.81 -4.51 9.52
N HIS A 88 3.65 -4.03 10.75
CA HIS A 88 4.68 -3.25 11.45
C HIS A 88 5.99 -4.04 11.64
N GLU A 89 5.92 -5.34 11.89
CA GLU A 89 7.10 -6.23 12.01
C GLU A 89 7.85 -6.40 10.69
N ASN A 90 7.16 -6.17 9.56
CA ASN A 90 7.72 -6.30 8.22
C ASN A 90 8.28 -4.98 7.66
N LEU A 91 7.95 -3.84 8.28
CA LEU A 91 8.42 -2.51 7.88
C LEU A 91 9.74 -2.19 8.60
N LEU A 92 10.82 -2.79 8.12
CA LEU A 92 12.18 -2.61 8.64
C LEU A 92 13.05 -1.81 7.67
N ALA A 93 14.00 -1.06 8.20
CA ALA A 93 15.05 -0.36 7.46
C ALA A 93 16.40 -0.97 7.83
N ASN A 94 17.12 -1.53 6.84
CA ASN A 94 18.38 -2.26 7.03
C ASN A 94 18.29 -3.33 8.15
N ASN A 95 17.19 -4.08 8.18
CA ASN A 95 16.87 -5.09 9.21
C ASN A 95 16.75 -4.55 10.64
N THR A 96 16.56 -3.24 10.80
CA THR A 96 16.27 -2.58 12.08
C THR A 96 14.90 -1.90 12.03
N ASP A 97 14.29 -1.67 13.18
CA ASP A 97 13.06 -0.88 13.27
C ASP A 97 13.33 0.58 12.86
N LEU A 98 12.31 1.24 12.30
CA LEU A 98 12.44 2.60 11.76
C LEU A 98 12.94 3.63 12.80
N PRO A 99 12.45 3.62 14.07
CA PRO A 99 13.00 4.48 15.12
C PRO A 99 14.50 4.24 15.36
N LEU A 100 14.93 2.98 15.47
CA LEU A 100 16.33 2.66 15.73
C LEU A 100 17.23 3.06 14.56
N TYR A 101 16.81 2.78 13.32
CA TYR A 101 17.52 3.22 12.12
C TYR A 101 17.73 4.74 12.12
N LEU A 102 16.65 5.49 12.39
CA LEU A 102 16.67 6.94 12.35
C LEU A 102 17.55 7.54 13.46
N THR A 103 17.44 7.02 14.70
CA THR A 103 18.22 7.51 15.85
C THR A 103 19.70 7.13 15.80
N ARG A 104 20.06 6.13 14.99
CA ARG A 104 21.45 5.69 14.75
C ARG A 104 21.87 5.89 13.30
N PHE A 105 21.26 6.85 12.61
CA PHE A 105 21.53 7.11 11.20
C PHE A 105 23.04 7.29 10.96
N GLN A 106 23.52 6.59 9.93
CA GLN A 106 24.85 6.78 9.36
C GLN A 106 24.72 6.86 7.86
N TRP A 107 25.52 7.74 7.26
CA TRP A 107 25.55 7.92 5.83
C TRP A 107 26.09 6.67 5.13
N ASP A 108 25.34 6.15 4.17
CA ASP A 108 25.73 5.01 3.35
C ASP A 108 26.71 5.46 2.26
N MET A 109 28.01 5.43 2.58
CA MET A 109 29.08 5.82 1.65
C MET A 109 29.22 4.87 0.45
N ALA A 110 28.73 3.64 0.55
CA ALA A 110 28.80 2.67 -0.53
C ALA A 110 27.76 2.99 -1.61
N LYS A 111 26.53 3.34 -1.21
CA LYS A 111 25.46 3.74 -2.13
C LYS A 111 25.55 5.19 -2.58
N TYR A 112 25.98 6.08 -1.68
CA TYR A 112 26.01 7.52 -1.90
C TYR A 112 27.41 8.10 -1.62
N PRO A 113 28.38 7.95 -2.56
CA PRO A 113 29.77 8.32 -2.30
C PRO A 113 29.95 9.83 -2.08
N ILE A 114 30.54 10.22 -0.95
CA ILE A 114 30.74 11.63 -0.55
C ILE A 114 31.60 12.46 -1.53
N LYS A 115 32.37 11.79 -2.39
CA LYS A 115 33.21 12.42 -3.42
C LYS A 115 32.41 12.90 -4.63
N GLN A 116 31.20 12.40 -4.84
CA GLN A 116 30.34 12.81 -5.94
C GLN A 116 29.65 14.15 -5.63
N SER A 117 29.16 14.82 -6.68
CA SER A 117 28.37 16.04 -6.47
C SER A 117 27.02 15.72 -5.84
N LEU A 118 26.48 16.67 -5.07
CA LEU A 118 25.17 16.53 -4.43
C LEU A 118 24.06 16.22 -5.46
N ARG A 119 24.09 16.85 -6.63
CA ARG A 119 23.16 16.56 -7.73
C ARG A 119 23.27 15.11 -8.21
N ASN A 120 24.47 14.58 -8.38
CA ASN A 120 24.62 13.19 -8.80
C ASN A 120 24.09 12.19 -7.75
N ILE A 121 24.28 12.49 -6.46
CA ILE A 121 23.71 11.68 -5.38
C ILE A 121 22.18 11.73 -5.42
N ALA A 122 21.59 12.92 -5.59
CA ALA A 122 20.15 13.08 -5.75
C ALA A 122 19.61 12.31 -6.97
N ASP A 123 20.33 12.32 -8.10
CA ASP A 123 19.97 11.58 -9.30
C ASP A 123 20.03 10.06 -9.10
N ILE A 124 21.01 9.55 -8.35
CA ILE A 124 21.11 8.13 -7.99
C ILE A 124 19.87 7.72 -7.19
N ILE A 125 19.49 8.50 -6.17
CA ILE A 125 18.30 8.24 -5.36
C ILE A 125 17.04 8.28 -6.22
N SER A 126 16.90 9.33 -7.04
CA SER A 126 15.74 9.50 -7.93
C SER A 126 15.56 8.31 -8.87
N LYS A 127 16.63 7.87 -9.54
CA LYS A 127 16.60 6.69 -10.42
C LYS A 127 16.26 5.41 -9.67
N GLN A 128 16.84 5.20 -8.49
CA GLN A 128 16.56 4.03 -7.66
C GLN A 128 15.07 3.96 -7.30
N VAL A 129 14.51 5.05 -6.79
CA VAL A 129 13.11 5.11 -6.35
C VAL A 129 12.14 5.02 -7.53
N ALA A 130 12.47 5.63 -8.67
CA ALA A 130 11.67 5.52 -9.89
C ALA A 130 11.59 4.08 -10.41
N GLN A 131 12.71 3.35 -10.37
CA GLN A 131 12.74 1.93 -10.73
C GLN A 131 11.84 1.11 -9.78
N ILE A 132 11.92 1.36 -8.48
CA ILE A 132 11.07 0.70 -7.48
C ILE A 132 9.58 0.97 -7.75
N ASP A 133 9.20 2.20 -8.07
CA ASP A 133 7.80 2.55 -8.38
C ASP A 133 7.29 1.83 -9.65
N ALA A 134 8.11 1.80 -10.71
CA ALA A 134 7.77 1.10 -11.95
C ALA A 134 7.62 -0.42 -11.73
N ASP A 135 8.54 -1.03 -10.99
CA ASP A 135 8.50 -2.46 -10.67
C ASP A 135 7.32 -2.79 -9.74
N LEU A 136 7.01 -1.93 -8.77
CA LEU A 136 5.85 -2.07 -7.90
C LEU A 136 4.57 -2.10 -8.73
N LYS A 137 4.41 -1.18 -9.69
CA LYS A 137 3.22 -1.11 -10.57
C LYS A 137 3.05 -2.39 -11.39
N THR A 138 4.14 -2.92 -11.96
CA THR A 138 4.10 -4.15 -12.75
C THR A 138 3.74 -5.37 -11.90
N LYS A 139 4.41 -5.53 -10.75
CA LYS A 139 4.19 -6.67 -9.84
C LYS A 139 2.81 -6.61 -9.20
N SER A 140 2.35 -5.42 -8.81
CA SER A 140 1.03 -5.27 -8.19
C SER A 140 -0.10 -5.55 -9.17
N THR A 141 0.02 -5.09 -10.42
CA THR A 141 -0.95 -5.38 -11.47
C THR A 141 -1.04 -6.89 -11.74
N ALA A 142 0.10 -7.56 -11.87
CA ALA A 142 0.15 -9.00 -12.10
C ALA A 142 -0.51 -9.80 -10.95
N TYR A 143 -0.17 -9.48 -9.69
CA TYR A 143 -0.73 -10.15 -8.52
C TYR A 143 -2.22 -9.86 -8.33
N ASN A 144 -2.64 -8.60 -8.51
CA ASN A 144 -4.04 -8.20 -8.37
C ASN A 144 -4.93 -8.79 -9.46
N ASN A 145 -4.44 -8.92 -10.70
CA ASN A 145 -5.16 -9.62 -11.78
C ASN A 145 -5.39 -11.08 -11.42
N LEU A 146 -4.37 -11.75 -10.89
CA LEU A 146 -4.47 -13.14 -10.47
C LEU A 146 -5.48 -13.31 -9.31
N LYS A 147 -5.41 -12.42 -8.31
CA LYS A 147 -6.37 -12.38 -7.20
C LYS A 147 -7.81 -12.12 -7.68
N GLY A 148 -7.99 -11.16 -8.58
CA GLY A 148 -9.31 -10.82 -9.15
C GLY A 148 -9.90 -11.97 -9.97
N ASN A 149 -9.09 -12.65 -10.79
CA ASN A 149 -9.52 -13.82 -11.54
C ASN A 149 -9.96 -14.96 -10.63
N LEU A 150 -9.16 -15.25 -9.58
CA LEU A 150 -9.50 -16.27 -8.60
C LEU A 150 -10.81 -15.95 -7.87
N GLN A 151 -10.96 -14.71 -7.37
CA GLN A 151 -12.17 -14.29 -6.66
C GLN A 151 -13.42 -14.36 -7.56
N ASN A 152 -13.29 -14.05 -8.84
CA ASN A 152 -14.39 -14.17 -9.80
C ASN A 152 -14.79 -15.62 -10.05
N LEU A 153 -13.84 -16.56 -10.08
CA LEU A 153 -14.13 -17.98 -10.21
C LEU A 153 -14.74 -18.56 -8.93
N GLU A 154 -14.23 -18.18 -7.76
CA GLU A 154 -14.77 -18.58 -6.45
C GLU A 154 -16.23 -18.12 -6.31
N LYS A 155 -16.54 -16.86 -6.64
CA LYS A 155 -17.93 -16.36 -6.64
C LYS A 155 -18.86 -17.13 -7.57
N LYS A 156 -18.35 -17.64 -8.71
CA LYS A 156 -19.15 -18.49 -9.61
C LYS A 156 -19.39 -19.88 -9.03
N GLN A 157 -18.56 -20.37 -8.10
CA GLN A 157 -18.81 -21.61 -7.38
C GLN A 157 -19.75 -21.42 -6.18
N THR A 158 -19.64 -20.28 -5.50
CA THR A 158 -20.40 -20.00 -4.28
C THR A 158 -21.58 -19.08 -4.55
N GLY A 159 -22.78 -19.64 -4.67
CA GLY A 159 -24.02 -18.88 -4.89
C GLY A 159 -25.26 -19.77 -4.82
N SER A 160 -26.44 -19.16 -4.93
CA SER A 160 -27.70 -19.92 -5.08
C SER A 160 -27.63 -20.82 -6.32
N LEU A 161 -28.34 -21.96 -6.30
CA LEU A 161 -28.51 -22.85 -7.44
C LEU A 161 -28.89 -22.12 -8.74
N LEU A 162 -29.59 -20.99 -8.64
CA LEU A 162 -29.99 -20.16 -9.78
C LEU A 162 -28.81 -19.58 -10.58
N THR A 163 -27.69 -19.28 -9.92
CA THR A 163 -26.59 -18.52 -10.53
C THR A 163 -25.25 -19.24 -10.44
N ARG A 164 -25.05 -20.15 -9.48
CA ARG A 164 -23.80 -20.90 -9.35
C ARG A 164 -23.55 -21.81 -10.55
N ASN A 165 -22.28 -22.11 -10.77
CA ASN A 165 -21.85 -23.19 -11.62
C ASN A 165 -22.33 -24.53 -11.01
N LEU A 166 -22.87 -25.42 -11.85
CA LEU A 166 -23.37 -26.74 -11.45
C LEU A 166 -22.33 -27.85 -11.67
N ALA A 167 -21.21 -27.55 -12.33
CA ALA A 167 -20.14 -28.49 -12.66
C ALA A 167 -19.55 -29.23 -11.45
N ASP A 168 -19.59 -28.64 -10.26
CA ASP A 168 -19.11 -29.24 -9.02
C ASP A 168 -20.20 -30.05 -8.27
N LEU A 169 -21.47 -29.88 -8.64
CA LEU A 169 -22.61 -30.59 -8.04
C LEU A 169 -22.98 -31.87 -8.78
N VAL A 170 -22.74 -31.90 -10.09
CA VAL A 170 -23.22 -32.97 -10.94
C VAL A 170 -22.13 -34.00 -11.22
N LYS A 171 -22.56 -35.23 -11.49
CA LYS A 171 -21.71 -36.37 -11.80
C LYS A 171 -22.18 -37.03 -13.08
N LYS A 172 -21.31 -37.83 -13.71
CA LYS A 172 -21.61 -38.61 -14.92
C LYS A 172 -22.90 -39.43 -14.80
N GLU A 173 -23.11 -40.05 -13.63
CA GLU A 173 -24.29 -40.87 -13.33
C GLU A 173 -25.62 -40.11 -13.38
N HIS A 174 -25.61 -38.78 -13.30
CA HIS A 174 -26.83 -37.98 -13.38
C HIS A 174 -27.31 -37.76 -14.81
N PHE A 175 -26.53 -38.12 -15.84
CA PHE A 175 -26.84 -37.84 -17.24
C PHE A 175 -26.84 -39.11 -18.10
N ILE A 176 -27.78 -39.15 -19.05
CA ILE A 176 -27.66 -40.04 -20.21
C ILE A 176 -26.78 -39.36 -21.25
N LEU A 177 -25.60 -39.93 -21.50
CA LEU A 177 -24.65 -39.47 -22.50
C LEU A 177 -24.80 -40.26 -23.80
N ASP A 178 -24.36 -39.68 -24.92
CA ASP A 178 -24.27 -40.32 -26.24
C ASP A 178 -25.57 -40.95 -26.78
N SER A 179 -26.73 -40.51 -26.27
CA SER A 179 -28.03 -40.94 -26.79
C SER A 179 -28.40 -40.13 -28.02
N GLU A 180 -28.85 -40.81 -29.08
CA GLU A 180 -29.38 -40.16 -30.28
C GLU A 180 -30.68 -39.39 -29.97
N TYR A 181 -31.56 -39.98 -29.16
CA TYR A 181 -32.93 -39.50 -28.95
C TYR A 181 -33.21 -38.89 -27.57
N LEU A 182 -32.47 -39.29 -26.53
CA LEU A 182 -32.68 -38.83 -25.17
C LEU A 182 -31.70 -37.73 -24.78
N THR A 183 -32.11 -36.87 -23.86
CA THR A 183 -31.24 -35.92 -23.18
C THR A 183 -31.65 -35.82 -21.72
N THR A 184 -30.74 -35.31 -20.90
CA THR A 184 -31.00 -35.07 -19.48
C THR A 184 -30.88 -33.58 -19.19
N LEU A 185 -31.92 -32.99 -18.62
CA LEU A 185 -31.95 -31.59 -18.21
C LEU A 185 -31.77 -31.47 -16.70
N LEU A 186 -31.20 -30.36 -16.26
CA LEU A 186 -31.14 -29.97 -14.86
C LEU A 186 -32.25 -28.97 -14.56
N VAL A 187 -33.02 -29.23 -13.49
CA VAL A 187 -34.16 -28.41 -13.11
C VAL A 187 -34.04 -27.96 -11.67
N ILE A 188 -34.14 -26.67 -11.46
CA ILE A 188 -34.18 -26.04 -10.16
C ILE A 188 -35.65 -25.88 -9.75
N VAL A 189 -35.98 -26.44 -8.59
CA VAL A 189 -37.32 -26.46 -8.01
C VAL A 189 -37.27 -25.70 -6.67
N PRO A 190 -38.10 -24.67 -6.47
CA PRO A 190 -38.27 -24.05 -5.15
C PRO A 190 -38.66 -25.10 -4.10
N LYS A 191 -38.08 -25.06 -2.90
CA LYS A 191 -38.34 -26.08 -1.85
C LYS A 191 -39.82 -26.24 -1.50
N ASN A 192 -40.57 -25.15 -1.51
CA ASN A 192 -42.02 -25.18 -1.26
C ASN A 192 -42.81 -25.91 -2.35
N LEU A 193 -42.24 -26.13 -3.53
CA LEU A 193 -42.84 -26.86 -4.66
C LEU A 193 -42.25 -28.28 -4.84
N HIS A 194 -41.53 -28.80 -3.84
CA HIS A 194 -40.94 -30.15 -3.91
C HIS A 194 -41.97 -31.23 -4.26
N ASN A 195 -43.10 -31.25 -3.55
CA ASN A 195 -44.13 -32.28 -3.75
C ASN A 195 -44.81 -32.15 -5.11
N ASP A 196 -44.93 -30.93 -5.64
CA ASP A 196 -45.50 -30.67 -6.97
C ASP A 196 -44.59 -31.20 -8.07
N TRP A 197 -43.26 -31.10 -7.88
CA TRP A 197 -42.29 -31.70 -8.79
C TRP A 197 -42.36 -33.24 -8.75
N VAL A 198 -42.20 -33.84 -7.56
CA VAL A 198 -42.14 -35.31 -7.42
C VAL A 198 -43.39 -36.00 -7.96
N ASN A 199 -44.57 -35.42 -7.73
CA ASN A 199 -45.84 -36.02 -8.17
C ASN A 199 -46.24 -35.63 -9.61
N GLY A 200 -45.61 -34.61 -10.19
CA GLY A 200 -46.12 -33.93 -11.38
C GLY A 200 -45.17 -33.82 -12.56
N TYR A 201 -43.86 -34.09 -12.39
CA TYR A 201 -42.87 -33.83 -13.44
C TYR A 201 -43.11 -34.69 -14.69
N GLU A 202 -43.53 -35.95 -14.52
CA GLU A 202 -43.80 -36.90 -15.62
C GLU A 202 -44.94 -36.44 -16.54
N LYS A 203 -45.78 -35.50 -16.08
CA LYS A 203 -46.95 -34.96 -16.79
C LYS A 203 -46.72 -33.56 -17.35
N ILE A 204 -45.49 -33.03 -17.31
CA ILE A 204 -45.20 -31.68 -17.80
C ILE A 204 -45.31 -31.62 -19.34
N THR A 205 -44.78 -32.64 -20.02
CA THR A 205 -44.91 -32.85 -21.47
C THR A 205 -45.00 -34.34 -21.76
N GLU A 206 -45.38 -34.69 -22.98
CA GLU A 206 -45.20 -36.05 -23.49
C GLU A 206 -43.70 -36.40 -23.61
N MET A 207 -43.40 -37.70 -23.75
CA MET A 207 -42.03 -38.20 -23.98
C MET A 207 -41.01 -37.88 -22.87
N ILE A 208 -41.48 -37.80 -21.61
CA ILE A 208 -40.63 -37.83 -20.43
C ILE A 208 -40.40 -39.29 -20.01
N VAL A 209 -39.18 -39.64 -19.61
CA VAL A 209 -38.87 -40.98 -19.10
C VAL A 209 -39.36 -41.09 -17.65
N PRO A 210 -40.32 -41.98 -17.33
CA PRO A 210 -40.82 -42.13 -15.96
C PRO A 210 -39.73 -42.57 -14.98
N ARG A 211 -39.82 -42.13 -13.73
CA ARG A 211 -38.84 -42.41 -12.65
C ARG A 211 -37.39 -41.99 -12.96
N SER A 212 -37.16 -41.12 -13.94
CA SER A 212 -35.83 -40.59 -14.29
C SER A 212 -35.35 -39.44 -13.42
N SER A 213 -36.22 -38.81 -12.62
CA SER A 213 -35.85 -37.64 -11.82
C SER A 213 -35.32 -38.03 -10.44
N THR A 214 -34.14 -37.50 -10.09
CA THR A 214 -33.46 -37.69 -8.80
C THR A 214 -32.97 -36.35 -8.26
N LEU A 215 -32.99 -36.19 -6.93
CA LEU A 215 -32.46 -35.00 -6.27
C LEU A 215 -30.93 -35.07 -6.26
N ILE A 216 -30.27 -34.09 -6.88
CA ILE A 216 -28.81 -33.99 -6.97
C ILE A 216 -28.23 -33.19 -5.80
N PHE A 217 -28.83 -32.04 -5.52
CA PHE A 217 -28.33 -31.11 -4.49
C PHE A 217 -29.47 -30.25 -3.96
N GLN A 218 -29.32 -29.73 -2.73
CA GLN A 218 -30.23 -28.75 -2.15
C GLN A 218 -29.45 -27.61 -1.49
N ASP A 219 -29.86 -26.36 -1.74
CA ASP A 219 -29.37 -25.19 -1.00
C ASP A 219 -30.41 -24.73 0.04
N HIS A 220 -30.37 -23.48 0.50
CA HIS A 220 -31.33 -22.98 1.48
C HIS A 220 -32.77 -22.93 0.94
N ASP A 221 -32.96 -22.56 -0.34
CA ASP A 221 -34.26 -22.20 -0.91
C ASP A 221 -34.70 -23.10 -2.07
N TYR A 222 -33.75 -23.80 -2.71
CA TYR A 222 -33.94 -24.53 -3.95
C TYR A 222 -33.40 -25.97 -3.89
N LEU A 223 -33.94 -26.77 -4.79
CA LEU A 223 -33.61 -28.18 -5.02
C LEU A 223 -33.18 -28.34 -6.48
N LEU A 224 -32.08 -29.04 -6.72
CA LEU A 224 -31.59 -29.36 -8.06
C LEU A 224 -31.93 -30.81 -8.40
N PHE A 225 -32.73 -31.02 -9.43
CA PHE A 225 -33.09 -32.33 -9.97
C PHE A 225 -32.49 -32.54 -11.36
N ASN A 226 -32.26 -33.80 -11.75
CA ASN A 226 -32.20 -34.17 -13.16
C ASN A 226 -33.57 -34.63 -13.66
N VAL A 227 -33.76 -34.63 -14.98
CA VAL A 227 -34.89 -35.28 -15.65
C VAL A 227 -34.47 -35.71 -17.06
N THR A 228 -34.82 -36.94 -17.42
CA THR A 228 -34.54 -37.48 -18.76
C THR A 228 -35.80 -37.44 -19.62
N LEU A 229 -35.66 -36.94 -20.84
CA LEU A 229 -36.75 -36.81 -21.81
C LEU A 229 -36.20 -36.90 -23.24
N PHE A 230 -37.09 -37.04 -24.21
CA PHE A 230 -36.70 -37.02 -25.61
C PHE A 230 -36.26 -35.62 -26.05
N LYS A 231 -35.21 -35.53 -26.87
CA LYS A 231 -34.68 -34.25 -27.39
C LYS A 231 -35.74 -33.41 -28.10
N LYS A 232 -36.70 -34.06 -28.77
CA LYS A 232 -37.78 -33.43 -29.53
C LYS A 232 -38.67 -32.50 -28.67
N VAL A 233 -38.82 -32.78 -27.37
CA VAL A 233 -39.73 -32.06 -26.47
C VAL A 233 -39.01 -31.11 -25.51
N VAL A 234 -37.70 -30.89 -25.66
CA VAL A 234 -36.90 -30.06 -24.72
C VAL A 234 -37.44 -28.64 -24.60
N GLU A 235 -37.73 -27.98 -25.72
CA GLU A 235 -38.20 -26.60 -25.71
C GLU A 235 -39.62 -26.47 -25.15
N GLU A 236 -40.51 -27.42 -25.46
CA GLU A 236 -41.84 -27.47 -24.86
C GLU A 236 -41.75 -27.72 -23.35
N PHE A 237 -40.86 -28.62 -22.93
CA PHE A 237 -40.62 -28.91 -21.51
C PHE A 237 -40.12 -27.67 -20.77
N LYS A 238 -39.15 -26.94 -21.33
CA LYS A 238 -38.63 -25.68 -20.76
C LYS A 238 -39.74 -24.64 -20.58
N LEU A 239 -40.63 -24.51 -21.57
CA LEU A 239 -41.78 -23.59 -21.50
C LEU A 239 -42.74 -23.98 -20.38
N ARG A 240 -43.23 -25.23 -20.36
CA ARG A 240 -44.19 -25.72 -19.36
C ARG A 240 -43.60 -25.78 -17.95
N ALA A 241 -42.32 -26.08 -17.82
CA ALA A 241 -41.59 -26.02 -16.55
C ALA A 241 -41.60 -24.58 -16.00
N ARG A 242 -41.34 -23.59 -16.85
CA ARG A 242 -41.37 -22.17 -16.47
C ARG A 242 -42.75 -21.71 -15.99
N GLU A 243 -43.83 -22.14 -16.65
CA GLU A 243 -45.21 -21.85 -16.22
C GLU A 243 -45.50 -22.37 -14.81
N LYS A 244 -44.89 -23.51 -14.44
CA LYS A 244 -44.95 -24.11 -13.10
C LYS A 244 -43.91 -23.54 -12.12
N LYS A 245 -43.21 -22.46 -12.50
CA LYS A 245 -42.14 -21.81 -11.72
C LYS A 245 -40.91 -22.69 -11.48
N PHE A 246 -40.72 -23.73 -12.29
CA PHE A 246 -39.49 -24.52 -12.32
C PHE A 246 -38.50 -23.88 -13.30
N ILE A 247 -37.22 -23.93 -12.96
CA ILE A 247 -36.17 -23.26 -13.74
C ILE A 247 -35.24 -24.30 -14.32
N VAL A 248 -35.32 -24.52 -15.63
CA VAL A 248 -34.40 -25.40 -16.34
C VAL A 248 -33.08 -24.68 -16.56
N ARG A 249 -31.97 -25.30 -16.15
CA ARG A 249 -30.62 -24.76 -16.33
C ARG A 249 -30.03 -25.30 -17.63
N ASP A 250 -29.53 -24.39 -18.47
CA ASP A 250 -28.74 -24.78 -19.63
C ASP A 250 -27.39 -25.31 -19.14
N PHE A 251 -27.23 -26.63 -19.28
CA PHE A 251 -26.03 -27.34 -18.85
C PHE A 251 -25.84 -28.56 -19.74
N VAL A 252 -24.64 -28.72 -20.28
CA VAL A 252 -24.22 -29.90 -21.04
C VAL A 252 -23.09 -30.56 -20.25
N TYR A 253 -23.26 -31.84 -19.92
CA TYR A 253 -22.22 -32.57 -19.21
C TYR A 253 -21.08 -32.92 -20.17
N ASN A 254 -19.90 -32.34 -19.92
CA ASN A 254 -18.67 -32.67 -20.62
C ASN A 254 -17.55 -32.90 -19.60
N GLU A 255 -17.10 -34.14 -19.46
CA GLU A 255 -16.12 -34.55 -18.46
C GLU A 255 -14.77 -33.81 -18.63
N GLU A 256 -14.36 -33.53 -19.87
CA GLU A 256 -13.12 -32.80 -20.17
C GLU A 256 -13.21 -31.33 -19.76
N GLU A 257 -14.32 -30.65 -20.08
CA GLU A 257 -14.53 -29.24 -19.70
C GLU A 257 -14.66 -29.06 -18.19
N LEU A 258 -15.36 -29.99 -17.52
CA LEU A 258 -15.51 -30.00 -16.06
C LEU A 258 -14.15 -30.19 -15.37
N ALA A 259 -13.32 -31.12 -15.88
CA ALA A 259 -11.97 -31.33 -15.38
C ALA A 259 -11.07 -30.12 -15.64
N ALA A 260 -11.14 -29.52 -16.84
CA ALA A 260 -10.39 -28.32 -17.20
C ALA A 260 -10.70 -27.14 -16.26
N GLY A 261 -11.99 -26.89 -15.95
CA GLY A 261 -12.39 -25.82 -15.04
C GLY A 261 -11.90 -26.02 -13.59
N LYS A 262 -11.93 -27.25 -13.07
CA LYS A 262 -11.36 -27.57 -11.74
C LYS A 262 -9.83 -27.40 -11.71
N ASN A 263 -9.17 -27.81 -12.79
CA ASN A 263 -7.72 -27.64 -12.95
C ASN A 263 -7.33 -26.17 -13.02
N GLU A 264 -8.13 -25.32 -13.68
CA GLU A 264 -7.88 -23.88 -13.76
C GLU A 264 -7.90 -23.20 -12.39
N ILE A 265 -8.92 -23.48 -11.56
CA ILE A 265 -9.00 -22.93 -10.20
C ILE A 265 -7.82 -23.37 -9.35
N THR A 266 -7.52 -24.68 -9.38
CA THR A 266 -6.38 -25.24 -8.63
C THR A 266 -5.05 -24.62 -9.07
N LYS A 267 -4.89 -24.40 -10.38
CA LYS A 267 -3.74 -23.71 -10.96
C LYS A 267 -3.64 -22.27 -10.46
N LEU A 268 -4.72 -21.49 -10.50
CA LEU A 268 -4.74 -20.10 -10.04
C LEU A 268 -4.45 -19.98 -8.54
N VAL A 269 -5.01 -20.86 -7.70
CA VAL A 269 -4.68 -20.92 -6.26
C VAL A 269 -3.20 -21.19 -6.05
N THR A 270 -2.65 -22.16 -6.80
CA THR A 270 -1.22 -22.51 -6.73
C THR A 270 -0.35 -21.34 -7.17
N ASP A 271 -0.70 -20.67 -8.26
CA ASP A 271 0.05 -19.54 -8.80
C ASP A 271 -0.03 -18.32 -7.85
N LYS A 272 -1.18 -18.06 -7.20
CA LYS A 272 -1.30 -17.05 -6.12
C LYS A 272 -0.29 -17.33 -5.02
N LYS A 273 -0.29 -18.55 -4.51
CA LYS A 273 0.58 -18.98 -3.41
C LYS A 273 2.06 -18.91 -3.78
N LYS A 274 2.41 -19.29 -5.03
CA LYS A 274 3.77 -19.20 -5.56
C LYS A 274 4.25 -17.75 -5.69
N GLN A 275 3.39 -16.82 -6.11
CA GLN A 275 3.76 -15.41 -6.26
C GLN A 275 3.81 -14.66 -4.92
N PHE A 276 2.97 -15.04 -3.95
CA PHE A 276 2.86 -14.36 -2.66
C PHE A 276 4.21 -14.21 -1.93
N GLY A 277 4.93 -15.31 -1.71
CA GLY A 277 6.18 -15.29 -0.95
C GLY A 277 7.26 -14.37 -1.57
N PRO A 278 7.60 -14.54 -2.85
CA PRO A 278 8.52 -13.66 -3.56
C PRO A 278 8.07 -12.19 -3.58
N LEU A 279 6.78 -11.92 -3.75
CA LEU A 279 6.23 -10.56 -3.74
C LEU A 279 6.42 -9.89 -2.38
N VAL A 280 6.06 -10.58 -1.28
CA VAL A 280 6.26 -10.07 0.09
C VAL A 280 7.73 -9.79 0.37
N ARG A 281 8.64 -10.71 -0.02
CA ARG A 281 10.08 -10.51 0.14
C ARG A 281 10.57 -9.29 -0.64
N TRP A 282 10.11 -9.14 -1.88
CA TRP A 282 10.47 -8.00 -2.72
C TRP A 282 9.97 -6.68 -2.10
N LEU A 283 8.72 -6.64 -1.60
CA LEU A 283 8.16 -5.45 -0.97
C LEU A 283 8.93 -5.04 0.29
N LYS A 284 9.32 -6.00 1.15
CA LYS A 284 10.13 -5.72 2.35
C LYS A 284 11.48 -5.09 2.00
N VAL A 285 12.19 -5.66 1.03
CA VAL A 285 13.51 -5.17 0.59
C VAL A 285 13.37 -3.76 0.03
N ASN A 286 12.41 -3.54 -0.87
CA ASN A 286 12.26 -2.24 -1.53
C ASN A 286 11.67 -1.16 -0.61
N PHE A 287 10.86 -1.55 0.38
CA PHE A 287 10.48 -0.65 1.47
C PHE A 287 11.71 -0.15 2.24
N SER A 288 12.59 -1.08 2.65
CA SER A 288 13.84 -0.74 3.34
C SER A 288 14.70 0.20 2.48
N GLU A 289 14.86 -0.10 1.20
CA GLU A 289 15.63 0.73 0.25
C GLU A 289 15.03 2.14 0.11
N CYS A 290 13.71 2.25 -0.09
CA CYS A 290 13.03 3.54 -0.19
C CYS A 290 13.14 4.35 1.11
N PHE A 291 12.93 3.72 2.27
CA PHE A 291 13.05 4.41 3.55
C PHE A 291 14.48 4.91 3.80
N CYS A 292 15.49 4.07 3.55
CA CYS A 292 16.89 4.48 3.68
C CYS A 292 17.21 5.64 2.74
N ALA A 293 16.79 5.56 1.47
CA ALA A 293 16.95 6.63 0.49
C ALA A 293 16.26 7.93 0.95
N TRP A 294 15.06 7.84 1.54
CA TRP A 294 14.33 8.99 2.07
C TRP A 294 15.11 9.74 3.15
N ILE A 295 15.68 9.01 4.11
CA ILE A 295 16.50 9.63 5.18
C ILE A 295 17.78 10.28 4.60
N HIS A 296 18.36 9.70 3.54
CA HIS A 296 19.48 10.33 2.83
C HIS A 296 19.08 11.62 2.09
N VAL A 297 17.89 11.66 1.48
CA VAL A 297 17.35 12.91 0.89
C VAL A 297 17.14 13.96 1.98
N LYS A 298 16.58 13.59 3.14
CA LYS A 298 16.43 14.50 4.29
C LYS A 298 17.80 15.03 4.76
N ALA A 299 18.82 14.18 4.81
CA ALA A 299 20.19 14.59 5.13
C ALA A 299 20.76 15.57 4.09
N LEU A 300 20.56 15.31 2.80
CA LEU A 300 20.96 16.24 1.72
C LEU A 300 20.25 17.59 1.84
N ARG A 301 18.95 17.59 2.13
CA ARG A 301 18.17 18.82 2.33
C ARG A 301 18.72 19.65 3.49
N VAL A 302 18.95 19.01 4.64
CA VAL A 302 19.56 19.68 5.80
C VAL A 302 20.93 20.24 5.47
N PHE A 303 21.77 19.47 4.77
CA PHE A 303 23.10 19.93 4.37
C PHE A 303 23.03 21.16 3.47
N VAL A 304 22.26 21.08 2.36
CA VAL A 304 22.13 22.18 1.39
C VAL A 304 21.57 23.42 2.07
N GLU A 305 20.49 23.29 2.85
CA GLU A 305 19.87 24.44 3.51
C GLU A 305 20.76 25.04 4.60
N SER A 306 21.52 24.21 5.33
CA SER A 306 22.48 24.71 6.32
C SER A 306 23.61 25.49 5.65
N VAL A 307 24.10 25.05 4.49
CA VAL A 307 25.11 25.80 3.73
C VAL A 307 24.52 27.11 3.17
N LEU A 308 23.29 27.09 2.68
CA LEU A 308 22.62 28.29 2.16
C LEU A 308 22.34 29.32 3.27
N ARG A 309 21.96 28.89 4.47
CA ARG A 309 21.63 29.79 5.59
C ARG A 309 22.85 30.23 6.40
N TYR A 310 23.81 29.33 6.64
CA TYR A 310 24.93 29.57 7.56
C TYR A 310 26.26 29.85 6.84
N GLY A 311 26.31 29.65 5.52
CA GLY A 311 27.48 29.95 4.70
C GLY A 311 28.60 28.94 4.81
N LEU A 312 29.80 29.38 4.39
CA LEU A 312 31.04 28.60 4.43
C LEU A 312 32.03 29.21 5.43
N PRO A 313 32.91 28.40 6.06
CA PRO A 313 33.03 26.94 5.93
C PRO A 313 31.82 26.19 6.51
N VAL A 314 31.58 24.97 6.04
CA VAL A 314 30.47 24.14 6.51
C VAL A 314 30.67 23.85 8.00
N ASN A 315 29.88 24.52 8.84
CA ASN A 315 30.00 24.44 10.29
C ASN A 315 28.60 24.50 10.93
N PHE A 316 27.94 23.35 10.98
CA PHE A 316 26.63 23.21 11.57
C PHE A 316 26.50 21.89 12.33
N GLN A 317 25.55 21.82 13.25
CA GLN A 317 25.21 20.62 14.00
C GLN A 317 23.77 20.20 13.68
N ALA A 318 23.61 19.12 12.92
CA ALA A 318 22.31 18.50 12.69
C ALA A 318 21.90 17.62 13.88
N ILE A 319 20.64 17.72 14.28
CA ILE A 319 20.07 17.11 15.47
C ILE A 319 18.70 16.55 15.12
N LEU A 320 18.51 15.26 15.39
CA LEU A 320 17.22 14.63 15.33
C LEU A 320 16.56 14.74 16.71
N ILE A 321 15.41 15.37 16.76
CA ILE A 321 14.62 15.57 17.97
C ILE A 321 13.39 14.64 17.91
N HIS A 322 13.14 13.94 19.01
CA HIS A 322 11.87 13.24 19.28
C HIS A 322 11.10 14.03 20.35
N PRO A 323 10.09 14.83 19.97
CA PRO A 323 9.35 15.68 20.89
C PRO A 323 8.40 14.89 21.80
N ASN A 324 8.21 15.36 23.03
CA ASN A 324 7.14 14.85 23.90
C ASN A 324 5.79 15.45 23.48
N LYS A 325 4.72 14.63 23.41
CA LYS A 325 3.39 15.02 22.85
C LYS A 325 2.87 16.35 23.39
N LYS A 326 2.99 16.53 24.70
CA LYS A 326 2.39 17.63 25.45
C LYS A 326 3.29 18.88 25.47
N SER A 327 4.54 18.75 25.00
CA SER A 327 5.58 19.76 25.16
C SER A 327 5.99 20.42 23.85
N MET A 328 5.38 20.06 22.71
CA MET A 328 5.78 20.57 21.40
C MET A 328 5.75 22.11 21.32
N LYS A 329 4.69 22.75 21.84
CA LYS A 329 4.59 24.22 21.86
C LYS A 329 5.74 24.85 22.67
N LYS A 330 5.94 24.39 23.91
CA LYS A 330 7.05 24.87 24.76
C LYS A 330 8.43 24.59 24.13
N LEU A 331 8.58 23.47 23.43
CA LEU A 331 9.80 23.14 22.71
C LEU A 331 10.08 24.14 21.58
N ARG A 332 9.04 24.56 20.84
CA ARG A 332 9.18 25.64 19.84
C ARG A 332 9.61 26.95 20.47
N ASP A 333 8.98 27.34 21.57
CA ASP A 333 9.31 28.59 22.27
C ASP A 333 10.79 28.59 22.72
N VAL A 334 11.26 27.48 23.29
CA VAL A 334 12.65 27.29 23.72
C VAL A 334 13.63 27.33 22.54
N LEU A 335 13.31 26.66 21.42
CA LEU A 335 14.15 26.68 20.23
C LEU A 335 14.20 28.08 19.61
N ASN A 336 13.10 28.82 19.62
CA ASN A 336 13.05 30.20 19.15
C ASN A 336 13.86 31.14 20.06
N GLN A 337 13.83 30.92 21.37
CA GLN A 337 14.69 31.68 22.30
C GLN A 337 16.18 31.44 22.04
N LEU A 338 16.57 30.21 21.72
CA LEU A 338 17.96 29.87 21.42
C LEU A 338 18.44 30.43 20.07
N TYR A 339 17.62 30.29 19.03
CA TYR A 339 18.05 30.49 17.64
C TYR A 339 17.32 31.63 16.91
N GLY A 340 16.42 32.36 17.56
CA GLY A 340 15.68 33.47 16.96
C GLY A 340 16.56 34.59 16.43
N HIS A 341 17.77 34.74 16.97
CA HIS A 341 18.76 35.70 16.49
C HIS A 341 19.24 35.42 15.05
N LEU A 342 19.09 34.18 14.55
CA LEU A 342 19.54 33.80 13.20
C LEU A 342 18.74 34.50 12.09
N ASP A 343 17.52 34.93 12.39
CA ASP A 343 16.61 35.59 11.45
C ASP A 343 17.15 36.94 10.96
N GLY A 344 17.87 37.67 11.83
CA GLY A 344 18.52 38.95 11.51
C GLY A 344 19.85 38.82 10.76
N SER A 345 20.42 37.61 10.67
CA SER A 345 21.68 37.33 9.96
C SER A 345 21.49 36.81 8.53
N ALA A 346 20.31 36.26 8.20
CA ALA A 346 20.00 35.73 6.86
C ALA A 346 19.52 36.83 5.87
N SER A 347 19.06 37.97 6.38
CA SER A 347 18.64 39.12 5.59
C SER A 347 19.69 40.23 5.73
N GLY A 348 20.49 40.45 4.68
CA GLY A 348 21.51 41.48 4.67
C GLY A 348 20.94 42.86 5.03
N GLY A 349 21.34 43.38 6.20
CA GLY A 349 21.30 44.80 6.55
C GLY A 349 19.98 45.54 6.33
N SER A 350 19.03 45.41 7.26
CA SER A 350 18.21 46.54 7.71
C SER A 350 17.62 46.25 9.08
N GLY A 351 17.79 47.20 9.99
CA GLY A 351 17.62 46.98 11.43
C GLY A 351 16.16 46.81 11.89
N GLY A 352 16.04 46.11 13.02
CA GLY A 352 15.09 46.38 14.09
C GLY A 352 13.61 46.49 13.72
N GLY A 353 12.87 45.42 13.99
CA GLY A 353 11.42 45.51 14.22
C GLY A 353 10.73 44.20 13.91
N ASN A 354 9.90 43.72 14.85
CA ASN A 354 8.80 42.81 14.57
C ASN A 354 8.18 43.15 13.21
N GLN A 355 8.38 42.34 12.19
CA GLN A 355 7.48 42.35 11.06
C GLN A 355 6.17 41.71 11.54
N PRO A 356 5.04 42.43 11.52
CA PRO A 356 3.75 41.79 11.72
C PRO A 356 3.51 40.83 10.55
N ASP A 357 2.80 39.73 10.82
CA ASP A 357 2.17 38.90 9.80
C ASP A 357 1.57 39.81 8.71
N VAL A 358 2.18 39.83 7.53
CA VAL A 358 1.58 40.47 6.36
C VAL A 358 0.72 39.42 5.67
N ASP A 359 -0.43 39.15 6.27
CA ASP A 359 -1.51 38.38 5.63
C ASP A 359 -2.09 39.25 4.51
N ILE A 360 -1.63 39.04 3.27
CA ILE A 360 -2.24 39.63 2.07
C ILE A 360 -3.34 38.68 1.59
N PRO A 361 -4.64 39.02 1.76
CA PRO A 361 -5.72 38.13 1.35
C PRO A 361 -5.76 38.02 -0.17
N GLY A 362 -5.71 36.80 -0.72
CA GLY A 362 -5.94 36.52 -2.15
C GLY A 362 -4.77 35.89 -2.91
N LEU A 363 -3.58 35.77 -2.30
CA LEU A 363 -2.44 35.04 -2.84
C LEU A 363 -2.15 33.85 -1.91
N GLY A 364 -2.65 32.68 -2.26
CA GLY A 364 -2.41 31.43 -1.53
C GLY A 364 -0.96 30.94 -1.63
N PHE A 365 0.00 31.69 -1.10
CA PHE A 365 1.27 31.12 -0.69
C PHE A 365 0.98 30.28 0.54
N GLY A 366 0.96 28.95 0.38
CA GLY A 366 0.72 28.03 1.49
C GLY A 366 1.65 28.36 2.64
N GLN A 367 1.07 28.53 3.84
CA GLN A 367 1.77 28.76 5.09
C GLN A 367 2.85 27.69 5.29
N SER A 368 4.06 27.96 4.84
CA SER A 368 5.22 27.13 5.15
C SER A 368 5.65 27.52 6.55
N GLU A 369 5.66 26.56 7.49
CA GLU A 369 6.17 26.81 8.84
C GLU A 369 7.61 27.29 8.75
N TYR A 370 7.82 28.60 8.89
CA TYR A 370 9.13 29.22 8.88
C TYR A 370 9.72 29.18 10.30
N TYR A 371 10.99 28.78 10.40
CA TYR A 371 11.75 28.85 11.62
C TYR A 371 13.12 29.51 11.35
N PRO A 372 13.69 30.24 12.33
CA PRO A 372 15.02 30.88 12.21
C PRO A 372 16.17 29.90 11.97
N TYR A 373 15.95 28.61 12.23
CA TYR A 373 16.88 27.51 12.01
C TYR A 373 16.33 26.56 10.93
N VAL A 374 17.22 25.79 10.29
CA VAL A 374 16.83 24.72 9.36
C VAL A 374 15.96 23.70 10.09
N TYR A 375 14.79 23.39 9.52
CA TYR A 375 13.81 22.50 10.13
C TYR A 375 13.11 21.63 9.09
N TYR A 376 13.05 20.33 9.37
CA TYR A 376 12.27 19.36 8.63
C TYR A 376 11.49 18.44 9.56
N LYS A 377 10.19 18.32 9.32
CA LYS A 377 9.34 17.32 9.98
C LYS A 377 9.52 15.96 9.29
N LEU A 378 9.59 14.90 10.08
CA LEU A 378 9.59 13.52 9.62
C LEU A 378 8.50 12.73 10.35
N ASN A 379 7.57 12.14 9.60
CA ASN A 379 6.59 11.21 10.14
C ASN A 379 6.90 9.80 9.65
N ILE A 380 7.39 8.95 10.56
CA ILE A 380 7.74 7.55 10.25
C ILE A 380 6.57 6.58 10.44
N ASP A 381 5.36 7.08 10.69
CA ASP A 381 4.15 6.27 10.61
C ASP A 381 3.81 6.03 9.14
N MET A 382 4.17 4.85 8.63
CA MET A 382 4.16 4.54 7.20
C MET A 382 2.80 4.13 6.66
N VAL A 383 1.85 3.85 7.54
CA VAL A 383 0.54 3.32 7.21
C VAL A 383 -0.47 4.26 7.82
N GLU A 384 -1.42 4.75 7.04
CA GLU A 384 -2.52 5.51 7.63
C GLU A 384 -3.28 4.59 8.57
N ALA A 385 -3.38 4.97 9.85
CA ALA A 385 -4.38 4.41 10.72
C ALA A 385 -5.73 4.76 10.08
N LYS A 386 -6.43 3.78 9.52
CA LYS A 386 -7.86 3.95 9.26
C LYS A 386 -8.46 4.34 10.59
N LEU A 387 -8.87 5.60 10.72
CA LEU A 387 -9.74 6.07 11.78
C LEU A 387 -11.00 5.20 11.67
N ASN A 388 -11.09 4.20 12.54
CA ASN A 388 -12.33 3.46 12.77
C ASN A 388 -13.29 4.34 13.55
#